data_AF-A0A8H6XMI9-F1
#
_entry.id   AF-A0A8H6XMI9-F1
#
_cell.length_a   1.000
_cell.length_b   1.000
_cell.length_c   1.000
_cell.angle_alpha   90.00
_cell.angle_beta   90.00
_cell.angle_gamma   90.00
#
_symmetry.space_group_name_H-M   'P 1'
#
loop_
_entity.id
_entity.type
_entity.pdbx_description
1 polymer ?
#
loop_
_entity_poly.entity_id
_entity_poly.type
_entity_poly.pdbx_seq_one_letter_code
_entity_poly.pdbx_strand_id
1 'polypeptide(L)'
;MPEFAVFITGKPPPKALNRALLLIQDFEFGEYPEDSQWTLLTSKKLPSTAPGATSLPVSDIRDNNDFSSMSLAEINDFIRANEDALSAIDISSGDWLVIDQKGFETSTCLVCEQFYNPGEESEGEGEEGLTDEFRAARLPYEEAHGMIVNLDIANMGFEEYVDEEAGVQEDGAWRWQSFSSGADDNDDMTDEDIKREKALQELRDGGHVD
;
A
#
# COMPACT_ATOMS: atom_id res chain seq x y z
N MET A 1 -6.67 -14.40 -1.64
CA MET A 1 -5.46 -13.55 -1.72
C MET A 1 -5.31 -12.95 -0.34
N PRO A 2 -4.09 -12.92 0.23
CA PRO A 2 -3.87 -12.31 1.54
C PRO A 2 -4.31 -10.83 1.53
N GLU A 3 -4.50 -10.28 2.72
CA GLU A 3 -4.71 -8.85 2.92
C GLU A 3 -3.36 -8.11 2.82
N PHE A 4 -3.37 -6.89 2.29
CA PHE A 4 -2.19 -6.03 2.20
C PHE A 4 -2.13 -5.06 3.38
N ALA A 5 -0.97 -5.00 4.03
CA ALA A 5 -0.76 -4.10 5.14
C ALA A 5 -0.63 -2.64 4.67
N VAL A 6 -1.38 -1.74 5.30
CA VAL A 6 -1.23 -0.29 5.17
C VAL A 6 -0.67 0.27 6.47
N PHE A 7 0.47 0.94 6.36
CA PHE A 7 1.10 1.66 7.46
C PHE A 7 0.99 3.16 7.23
N ILE A 8 0.62 3.91 8.27
CA ILE A 8 0.58 5.37 8.23
C ILE A 8 1.76 5.91 9.01
N THR A 9 2.72 6.53 8.33
CA THR A 9 3.88 7.16 9.00
C THR A 9 3.72 8.68 9.09
N GLY A 10 2.84 9.27 8.26
CA GLY A 10 2.41 10.66 8.37
C GLY A 10 1.47 10.92 9.56
N LYS A 11 1.10 12.19 9.77
CA LYS A 11 0.14 12.60 10.82
C LYS A 11 -1.05 13.34 10.21
N PRO A 12 -1.85 12.68 9.34
CA PRO A 12 -2.94 13.33 8.64
C PRO A 12 -4.08 13.72 9.58
N PRO A 13 -4.88 14.74 9.25
CA PRO A 13 -6.22 14.85 9.81
C PRO A 13 -7.09 13.65 9.35
N PRO A 14 -8.10 13.24 10.13
CA PRO A 14 -8.92 12.06 9.81
C PRO A 14 -9.52 12.06 8.40
N LYS A 15 -9.90 13.23 7.88
CA LYS A 15 -10.46 13.35 6.54
C LYS A 15 -9.48 13.00 5.42
N ALA A 16 -8.23 13.45 5.54
CA ALA A 16 -7.19 13.13 4.58
C ALA A 16 -6.86 11.63 4.61
N LEU A 17 -6.85 11.02 5.79
CA LEU A 17 -6.67 9.58 5.94
C LEU A 17 -7.80 8.78 5.27
N ASN A 18 -9.06 9.13 5.56
CA ASN A 18 -10.22 8.48 4.94
C ASN A 18 -10.21 8.61 3.41
N ARG A 19 -9.85 9.78 2.88
CA ARG A 19 -9.69 9.98 1.43
C ARG A 19 -8.59 9.08 0.88
N ALA A 20 -7.42 9.04 1.50
CA ALA A 20 -6.30 8.22 1.03
C ALA A 20 -6.64 6.72 1.03
N LEU A 21 -7.24 6.21 2.11
CA LEU A 21 -7.65 4.81 2.23
C LEU A 21 -8.75 4.41 1.25
N LEU A 22 -9.60 5.35 0.83
CA LEU A 22 -10.58 5.09 -0.23
C LEU A 22 -9.92 5.03 -1.61
N LEU A 23 -8.96 5.91 -1.88
CA LEU A 23 -8.38 6.03 -3.21
C LEU A 23 -7.44 4.89 -3.59
N ILE A 24 -6.89 4.19 -2.59
CA ILE A 24 -6.11 2.96 -2.84
C ILE A 24 -6.99 1.73 -3.15
N GLN A 25 -8.32 1.84 -3.07
CA GLN A 25 -9.21 0.70 -3.31
C GLN A 25 -9.27 0.33 -4.80
N ASP A 26 -9.60 -0.93 -5.07
CA ASP A 26 -9.94 -1.37 -6.43
C ASP A 26 -11.34 -0.87 -6.81
N PHE A 27 -11.42 -0.13 -7.91
CA PHE A 27 -12.68 0.25 -8.54
C PHE A 27 -12.82 -0.32 -9.96
N GLU A 28 -11.75 -0.94 -10.48
CA GLU A 28 -11.72 -1.50 -11.83
C GLU A 28 -12.33 -2.92 -11.83
N PHE A 29 -11.83 -3.80 -10.96
CA PHE A 29 -12.22 -5.23 -10.97
C PHE A 29 -13.03 -5.68 -9.74
N GLY A 30 -12.84 -5.04 -8.59
CA GLY A 30 -13.55 -5.34 -7.35
C GLY A 30 -14.86 -4.57 -7.16
N GLU A 31 -15.70 -5.10 -6.28
CA GLU A 31 -16.86 -4.40 -5.71
C GLU A 31 -16.47 -3.77 -4.37
N TYR A 32 -16.38 -2.44 -4.32
CA TYR A 32 -16.16 -1.72 -3.07
C TYR A 32 -17.49 -1.53 -2.31
N PRO A 33 -17.55 -1.79 -0.98
CA PRO A 33 -16.43 -2.16 -0.09
C PRO A 33 -16.17 -3.66 0.10
N GLU A 34 -16.98 -4.54 -0.49
CA GLU A 34 -16.98 -5.98 -0.21
C GLU A 34 -15.66 -6.70 -0.53
N ASP A 35 -14.97 -6.28 -1.60
CA ASP A 35 -13.73 -6.90 -2.10
C ASP A 35 -12.48 -6.12 -1.67
N SER A 36 -12.58 -5.22 -0.68
CA SER A 36 -11.41 -4.51 -0.14
C SER A 36 -10.38 -5.51 0.43
N GLN A 37 -9.10 -5.26 0.17
CA GLN A 37 -7.98 -6.09 0.65
C GLN A 37 -6.95 -5.30 1.45
N TRP A 38 -7.35 -4.13 1.97
CA TRP A 38 -6.43 -3.22 2.65
C TRP A 38 -6.63 -3.25 4.16
N THR A 39 -5.60 -3.66 4.88
CA THR A 39 -5.60 -3.74 6.34
C THR A 39 -4.70 -2.68 6.95
N LEU A 40 -5.30 -1.68 7.62
CA LEU A 40 -4.62 -0.63 8.34
C LEU A 40 -4.07 -1.18 9.66
N LEU A 41 -2.74 -1.27 9.76
CA LEU A 41 -2.06 -1.63 10.99
C LEU A 41 -1.66 -0.37 11.75
N THR A 42 -2.22 -0.20 12.95
CA THR A 42 -1.89 0.93 13.84
C THR A 42 -1.14 0.53 15.09
N SER A 43 -0.94 -0.77 15.35
CA SER A 43 -0.16 -1.24 16.49
C SER A 43 0.89 -2.27 16.09
N LYS A 44 2.05 -2.21 16.77
CA LYS A 44 3.10 -3.24 16.68
C LYS A 44 2.67 -4.56 17.33
N LYS A 45 1.62 -4.55 18.15
CA LYS A 45 1.05 -5.76 18.72
C LYS A 45 0.00 -6.31 17.76
N LEU A 46 0.40 -7.32 16.97
CA LEU A 46 -0.50 -7.99 16.04
C LEU A 46 -1.69 -8.66 16.74
N PRO A 47 -2.87 -8.67 16.11
CA PRO A 47 -4.03 -9.39 16.62
C PRO A 47 -3.79 -10.90 16.61
N SER A 48 -4.55 -11.64 17.43
CA SER A 48 -4.48 -13.11 17.47
C SER A 48 -5.24 -13.81 16.34
N THR A 49 -5.95 -13.04 15.52
CA THR A 49 -6.82 -13.52 14.43
C THR A 49 -6.71 -12.54 13.27
N ALA A 50 -6.92 -13.04 12.05
CA ALA A 50 -6.98 -12.22 10.84
C ALA A 50 -7.86 -10.98 11.03
N PRO A 51 -7.29 -9.76 11.01
CA PRO A 51 -8.09 -8.56 10.84
C PRO A 51 -8.61 -8.57 9.40
N GLY A 52 -9.93 -8.45 9.21
CA GLY A 52 -10.45 -8.22 7.86
C GLY A 52 -10.08 -6.82 7.37
N ALA A 53 -10.33 -6.56 6.08
CA ALA A 53 -10.12 -5.26 5.47
C ALA A 53 -10.70 -4.08 6.26
N THR A 54 -10.04 -2.94 6.15
CA THR A 54 -10.34 -1.73 6.92
C THR A 54 -11.62 -1.09 6.42
N SER A 55 -12.66 -1.13 7.25
CA SER A 55 -13.91 -0.43 6.96
C SER A 55 -13.72 1.09 7.09
N LEU A 56 -14.20 1.81 6.08
CA LEU A 56 -14.29 3.27 6.11
C LEU A 56 -15.67 3.71 6.61
N PRO A 57 -15.76 4.82 7.36
CA PRO A 57 -14.66 5.71 7.73
C PRO A 57 -13.86 5.21 8.96
N VAL A 58 -12.56 5.49 8.97
CA VAL A 58 -11.70 5.29 10.16
C VAL A 58 -11.74 6.50 11.10
N SER A 59 -11.59 6.22 12.39
CA SER A 59 -11.44 7.23 13.43
C SER A 59 -10.06 7.92 13.38
N ASP A 60 -9.90 8.97 14.16
CA ASP A 60 -8.59 9.62 14.33
C ASP A 60 -7.57 8.66 14.96
N ILE A 61 -6.48 8.39 14.24
CA ILE A 61 -5.40 7.50 14.69
C ILE A 61 -4.16 8.25 15.19
N ARG A 62 -4.17 9.60 15.22
CA ARG A 62 -2.95 10.39 15.53
C ARG A 62 -2.34 10.07 16.90
N ASP A 63 -3.17 9.71 17.87
CA ASP A 63 -2.76 9.33 19.23
C ASP A 63 -2.72 7.80 19.45
N ASN A 64 -3.02 7.00 18.42
CA ASN A 64 -3.15 5.54 18.50
C ASN A 64 -2.55 4.85 17.27
N ASN A 65 -1.33 5.25 16.90
CA ASN A 65 -0.59 4.70 15.78
C ASN A 65 0.90 4.53 16.15
N ASP A 66 1.31 3.28 16.41
CA ASP A 66 2.68 2.91 16.78
C ASP A 66 3.70 3.11 15.63
N PHE A 67 3.22 3.30 14.39
CA PHE A 67 4.04 3.46 13.20
C PHE A 67 4.24 4.91 12.78
N SER A 68 3.63 5.85 13.50
CA SER A 68 3.80 7.28 13.23
C SER A 68 5.28 7.66 13.25
N SER A 69 5.72 8.34 12.19
CA SER A 69 7.08 8.85 12.02
C SER A 69 8.18 7.77 11.89
N MET A 70 7.81 6.50 11.70
CA MET A 70 8.78 5.46 11.32
C MET A 70 9.24 5.65 9.87
N SER A 71 10.50 5.33 9.63
CA SER A 71 11.10 5.20 8.30
C SER A 71 10.70 3.89 7.63
N LEU A 72 10.87 3.80 6.31
CA LEU A 72 10.63 2.55 5.57
C LEU A 72 11.48 1.39 6.08
N ALA A 73 12.73 1.65 6.46
CA ALA A 73 13.62 0.64 7.04
C ALA A 73 13.06 0.09 8.37
N GLU A 74 12.52 0.96 9.23
CA GLU A 74 11.91 0.51 10.49
C GLU A 74 10.59 -0.25 10.26
N ILE A 75 9.84 0.06 9.19
CA ILE A 75 8.66 -0.73 8.78
C ILE A 75 9.10 -2.11 8.25
N ASN A 76 10.11 -2.16 7.40
CA ASN A 76 10.72 -3.41 6.92
C ASN A 76 11.19 -4.28 8.09
N ASP A 77 11.92 -3.71 9.06
CA ASP A 77 12.35 -4.41 10.27
C ASP A 77 11.17 -4.99 11.05
N PHE A 78 10.05 -4.26 11.12
CA PHE A 78 8.83 -4.76 11.75
C PHE A 78 8.22 -5.93 10.97
N ILE A 79 8.08 -5.82 9.65
CA ILE A 79 7.55 -6.89 8.78
C ILE A 79 8.38 -8.16 8.95
N ARG A 80 9.71 -8.07 8.80
CA ARG A 80 10.62 -9.22 8.92
C ARG A 80 10.58 -9.85 10.30
N ALA A 81 10.59 -9.05 11.36
CA ALA A 81 10.51 -9.56 12.72
C ALA A 81 9.16 -10.23 13.05
N ASN A 82 8.13 -10.05 12.21
CA ASN A 82 6.79 -10.56 12.42
C ASN A 82 6.28 -11.39 11.22
N GLU A 83 7.15 -11.85 10.32
CA GLU A 83 6.77 -12.56 9.09
C GLU A 83 5.79 -13.72 9.36
N ASP A 84 6.17 -14.65 10.24
CA ASP A 84 5.33 -15.77 10.66
C ASP A 84 4.01 -15.33 11.28
N ALA A 85 4.04 -14.25 12.07
CA ALA A 85 2.88 -13.75 12.78
C ALA A 85 1.89 -13.04 11.85
N LEU A 86 2.38 -12.34 10.83
CA LEU A 86 1.59 -11.72 9.76
C LEU A 86 0.95 -12.79 8.87
N SER A 87 1.74 -13.79 8.46
CA SER A 87 1.25 -14.94 7.70
C SER A 87 0.16 -15.71 8.45
N ALA A 88 0.31 -15.91 9.76
CA ALA A 88 -0.70 -16.56 10.60
C ALA A 88 -2.04 -15.81 10.70
N ILE A 89 -2.07 -14.51 10.35
CA ILE A 89 -3.27 -13.68 10.32
C ILE A 89 -3.65 -13.23 8.89
N ASP A 90 -3.14 -13.94 7.88
CA ASP A 90 -3.45 -13.74 6.45
C ASP A 90 -3.11 -12.34 5.92
N ILE A 91 -2.04 -11.74 6.44
CA ILE A 91 -1.49 -10.47 5.94
C ILE A 91 -0.20 -10.77 5.18
N SER A 92 -0.07 -10.23 3.96
CA SER A 92 1.14 -10.34 3.15
C SER A 92 2.32 -9.63 3.83
N SER A 93 3.45 -10.32 3.88
CA SER A 93 4.75 -9.76 4.27
C SER A 93 5.64 -9.46 3.06
N GLY A 94 5.23 -9.89 1.85
CA GLY A 94 5.96 -9.67 0.60
C GLY A 94 5.73 -8.27 0.04
N ASP A 95 4.49 -7.80 0.08
CA ASP A 95 4.09 -6.50 -0.47
C ASP A 95 3.27 -5.70 0.54
N TRP A 96 3.61 -4.42 0.71
CA TRP A 96 2.98 -3.55 1.70
C TRP A 96 3.00 -2.08 1.27
N LEU A 97 2.14 -1.28 1.91
CA LEU A 97 1.92 0.11 1.55
C LEU A 97 2.22 1.05 2.72
N VAL A 98 2.90 2.17 2.45
CA VAL A 98 3.10 3.28 3.39
C VAL A 98 2.48 4.57 2.86
N ILE A 99 1.76 5.27 3.74
CA ILE A 99 1.36 6.67 3.50
C ILE A 99 2.09 7.56 4.51
N ASP A 100 3.10 8.25 3.99
CA ASP A 100 3.91 9.20 4.74
C ASP A 100 3.34 10.62 4.65
N GLN A 101 4.01 11.57 5.34
CA GLN A 101 3.57 12.96 5.36
C GLN A 101 3.55 13.57 3.94
N LYS A 102 4.57 13.27 3.12
CA LYS A 102 4.64 13.68 1.72
C LYS A 102 3.48 13.10 0.92
N GLY A 103 3.10 11.85 1.19
CA GLY A 103 1.97 11.18 0.59
C GLY A 103 0.66 11.94 0.77
N PHE A 104 0.37 12.40 1.99
CA PHE A 104 -0.81 13.24 2.24
C PHE A 104 -0.75 14.60 1.56
N GLU A 105 0.44 15.18 1.39
CA GLU A 105 0.64 16.48 0.75
C GLU A 105 0.52 16.41 -0.78
N THR A 106 0.92 15.29 -1.38
CA THR A 106 0.99 15.13 -2.84
C THR A 106 -0.01 14.11 -3.39
N SER A 107 -0.92 13.59 -2.57
CA SER A 107 -1.84 12.50 -2.92
C SER A 107 -1.15 11.27 -3.49
N THR A 108 -0.08 10.83 -2.82
CA THR A 108 0.70 9.64 -3.21
C THR A 108 0.88 8.68 -2.05
N CYS A 109 1.24 7.45 -2.35
CA CYS A 109 1.70 6.46 -1.37
C CYS A 109 3.00 5.82 -1.85
N LEU A 110 3.55 4.95 -1.01
CA LEU A 110 4.69 4.11 -1.31
C LEU A 110 4.22 2.65 -1.33
N VAL A 111 4.29 1.99 -2.48
CA VAL A 111 4.14 0.53 -2.58
C VAL A 111 5.54 -0.08 -2.49
N CYS A 112 5.70 -1.04 -1.59
CA CYS A 112 6.97 -1.65 -1.26
C CYS A 112 6.94 -3.15 -1.55
N GLU A 113 8.00 -3.65 -2.16
CA GLU A 113 8.24 -5.08 -2.44
C GLU A 113 9.45 -5.55 -1.63
N GLN A 114 9.25 -6.64 -0.88
CA GLN A 114 10.25 -7.28 -0.06
C GLN A 114 11.06 -8.30 -0.86
N PHE A 115 12.37 -8.38 -0.61
CA PHE A 115 13.17 -9.45 -1.21
C PHE A 115 13.16 -10.71 -0.34
N TYR A 116 12.99 -11.86 -0.99
CA TYR A 116 12.98 -13.17 -0.35
C TYR A 116 14.23 -13.97 -0.75
N ASN A 117 14.92 -14.53 0.23
CA ASN A 117 15.99 -15.50 -0.01
C ASN A 117 15.41 -16.92 0.01
N PRO A 118 15.43 -17.66 -1.11
CA PRO A 118 14.89 -19.04 -1.17
C PRO A 118 15.78 -20.08 -0.48
N GLY A 119 16.93 -19.69 0.09
CA GLY A 119 17.76 -20.58 0.89
C GLY A 119 18.42 -21.72 0.09
N GLU A 120 18.94 -21.44 -1.11
CA GLU A 120 19.56 -22.49 -1.94
C GLU A 120 20.71 -23.23 -1.23
N GLU A 121 20.72 -24.56 -1.34
CA GLU A 121 21.68 -25.52 -0.75
C GLU A 121 23.13 -25.41 -1.29
N SER A 122 23.49 -24.32 -1.98
CA SER A 122 24.74 -24.17 -2.74
C SER A 122 25.70 -23.19 -2.08
N GLU A 123 26.60 -23.72 -1.24
CA GLU A 123 27.89 -23.15 -0.78
C GLU A 123 27.91 -21.65 -0.37
N GLY A 124 26.79 -21.10 0.08
CA GLY A 124 26.70 -19.74 0.61
C GLY A 124 25.58 -19.66 1.65
N GLU A 125 25.96 -19.55 2.91
CA GLU A 125 25.07 -19.50 4.08
C GLU A 125 24.10 -18.31 3.99
N GLY A 126 22.80 -18.58 3.82
CA GLY A 126 21.73 -17.61 4.02
C GLY A 126 20.51 -18.32 4.61
N GLU A 127 19.92 -17.77 5.66
CA GLU A 127 18.64 -18.26 6.18
C GLU A 127 17.53 -18.02 5.14
N GLU A 128 16.67 -19.01 4.95
CA GLU A 128 15.45 -18.88 4.14
C GLU A 128 14.53 -17.84 4.81
N GLY A 129 13.97 -16.91 4.01
CA GLY A 129 13.07 -15.87 4.52
C GLY A 129 13.31 -14.49 3.93
N LEU A 130 12.64 -13.47 4.49
CA LEU A 130 12.75 -12.08 4.05
C LEU A 130 14.13 -11.48 4.40
N THR A 131 14.78 -10.89 3.40
CA THR A 131 16.07 -10.21 3.55
C THR A 131 15.89 -8.81 4.14
N ASP A 132 16.99 -8.14 4.50
CA ASP A 132 16.95 -6.73 4.89
C ASP A 132 16.75 -5.76 3.71
N GLU A 133 16.78 -6.28 2.49
CA GLU A 133 16.59 -5.52 1.27
C GLU A 133 15.11 -5.47 0.88
N PHE A 134 14.67 -4.28 0.48
CA PHE A 134 13.36 -4.01 -0.07
C PHE A 134 13.49 -2.85 -1.04
N ARG A 135 12.48 -2.68 -1.90
CA ARG A 135 12.36 -1.52 -2.77
C ARG A 135 10.98 -0.92 -2.68
N ALA A 136 10.88 0.37 -2.94
CA ALA A 136 9.62 1.11 -2.87
C ALA A 136 9.48 2.02 -4.08
N ALA A 137 8.26 2.20 -4.59
CA ALA A 137 7.93 3.17 -5.62
C ALA A 137 6.90 4.15 -5.07
N ARG A 138 7.05 5.45 -5.39
CA ARG A 138 6.06 6.47 -5.02
C ARG A 138 5.13 6.74 -6.19
N LEU A 139 3.84 6.51 -5.98
CA LEU A 139 2.80 6.61 -7.01
C LEU A 139 1.50 7.24 -6.45
N PRO A 140 0.61 7.76 -7.32
CA PRO A 140 -0.72 8.20 -6.92
C PRO A 140 -1.48 7.10 -6.17
N TYR A 141 -2.41 7.47 -5.28
CA TYR A 141 -3.19 6.48 -4.52
C TYR A 141 -3.97 5.52 -5.43
N GLU A 142 -4.54 6.08 -6.50
CA GLU A 142 -5.38 5.39 -7.47
C GLU A 142 -4.62 4.28 -8.22
N GLU A 143 -3.29 4.37 -8.30
CA GLU A 143 -2.42 3.42 -9.00
C GLU A 143 -1.89 2.30 -8.05
N ALA A 144 -2.12 2.44 -6.75
CA ALA A 144 -1.51 1.57 -5.74
C ALA A 144 -2.03 0.13 -5.80
N HIS A 145 -3.34 -0.05 -5.97
CA HIS A 145 -3.96 -1.38 -6.04
C HIS A 145 -3.46 -2.17 -7.26
N GLY A 146 -3.45 -1.52 -8.43
CA GLY A 146 -2.98 -2.13 -9.66
C GLY A 146 -1.54 -2.61 -9.54
N MET A 147 -0.65 -1.82 -8.93
CA MET A 147 0.73 -2.24 -8.70
C MET A 147 0.82 -3.41 -7.72
N ILE A 148 0.21 -3.31 -6.53
CA ILE A 148 0.43 -4.30 -5.47
C ILE A 148 -0.10 -5.69 -5.86
N VAL A 149 -1.25 -5.77 -6.53
CA VAL A 149 -1.84 -7.06 -6.93
C VAL A 149 -1.01 -7.73 -8.01
N ASN A 150 -0.43 -6.97 -8.94
CA ASN A 150 0.42 -7.53 -9.99
C ASN A 150 1.73 -8.10 -9.44
N LEU A 151 2.29 -7.47 -8.40
CA LEU A 151 3.45 -7.97 -7.66
C LEU A 151 3.09 -9.28 -6.94
N ASP A 152 2.00 -9.29 -6.17
CA ASP A 152 1.57 -10.46 -5.38
C ASP A 152 1.31 -11.70 -6.25
N ILE A 153 0.68 -11.53 -7.41
CA ILE A 153 0.41 -12.65 -8.35
C ILE A 153 1.55 -12.90 -9.35
N ALA A 154 2.65 -12.15 -9.26
CA ALA A 154 3.78 -12.18 -10.18
C ALA A 154 3.38 -12.07 -11.67
N ASN A 155 2.39 -11.22 -11.98
CA ASN A 155 1.97 -10.97 -13.37
C ASN A 155 2.86 -9.92 -14.05
N MET A 156 3.26 -8.88 -13.32
CA MET A 156 4.24 -7.89 -13.75
C MET A 156 5.23 -7.62 -12.61
N GLY A 157 6.51 -7.48 -12.94
CA GLY A 157 7.56 -7.18 -11.97
C GLY A 157 7.63 -5.70 -11.62
N PHE A 158 8.22 -5.36 -10.47
CA PHE A 158 8.38 -3.97 -10.03
C PHE A 158 9.14 -3.10 -11.04
N GLU A 159 10.11 -3.68 -11.76
CA GLU A 159 10.89 -3.04 -12.82
C GLU A 159 9.99 -2.49 -13.94
N GLU A 160 8.82 -3.09 -14.16
CA GLU A 160 7.86 -2.62 -15.16
C GLU A 160 7.15 -1.33 -14.71
N TYR A 161 7.05 -1.09 -13.40
CA TYR A 161 6.37 0.07 -12.81
C TYR A 161 7.27 1.28 -12.60
N VAL A 162 8.57 1.17 -12.86
CA VAL A 162 9.55 2.21 -12.54
C VAL A 162 10.41 2.60 -13.72
N ASP A 163 10.82 3.87 -13.73
CA ASP A 163 11.83 4.39 -14.65
C ASP A 163 13.22 4.01 -14.11
N GLU A 164 13.77 2.90 -14.63
CA GLU A 164 15.09 2.39 -14.25
C GLU A 164 16.23 3.38 -14.58
N GLU A 165 16.06 4.23 -15.60
CA GLU A 165 17.06 5.23 -15.97
C GLU A 165 17.08 6.40 -14.97
N ALA A 166 15.91 6.85 -14.51
CA ALA A 166 15.79 7.87 -13.48
C ALA A 166 16.18 7.35 -12.08
N GLY A 167 15.94 6.06 -11.82
CA GLY A 167 16.37 5.37 -10.62
C GLY A 167 15.71 5.87 -9.32
N VAL A 168 16.42 5.68 -8.21
CA VAL A 168 15.98 6.07 -6.86
C VAL A 168 16.02 7.60 -6.68
N GLN A 169 14.92 8.14 -6.17
CA GLN A 169 14.71 9.57 -5.94
C GLN A 169 15.20 10.01 -4.55
N GLU A 170 15.16 11.32 -4.26
CA GLU A 170 15.66 11.89 -3.00
C GLU A 170 15.01 11.32 -1.72
N ASP A 171 13.79 10.78 -1.83
CA ASP A 171 13.06 10.16 -0.71
C ASP A 171 13.31 8.65 -0.57
N GLY A 172 14.24 8.10 -1.36
CA GLY A 172 14.61 6.68 -1.33
C GLY A 172 13.68 5.76 -2.11
N ALA A 173 12.63 6.29 -2.75
CA ALA A 173 11.74 5.51 -3.61
C ALA A 173 12.20 5.58 -5.08
N TRP A 174 11.97 4.51 -5.84
CA TRP A 174 12.13 4.51 -7.28
C TRP A 174 11.15 5.47 -7.95
N ARG A 175 11.60 6.06 -9.06
CA ARG A 175 10.75 6.88 -9.93
C ARG A 175 9.67 5.99 -10.54
N TRP A 176 8.42 6.16 -10.12
CA TRP A 176 7.30 5.51 -10.78
C TRP A 176 7.12 6.03 -12.21
N GLN A 177 6.76 5.14 -13.13
CA GLN A 177 6.35 5.48 -14.49
C GLN A 177 4.89 5.11 -14.73
N SER A 178 4.15 6.05 -15.33
CA SER A 178 2.73 5.87 -15.65
C SER A 178 2.57 5.05 -16.92
N PHE A 179 1.76 3.99 -16.85
CA PHE A 179 1.30 3.24 -18.03
C PHE A 179 0.18 3.99 -18.79
N SER A 180 -0.42 4.99 -18.15
CA SER A 180 -1.50 5.83 -18.66
C SER A 180 -1.05 6.81 -19.76
N SER A 181 0.24 6.84 -20.13
CA SER A 181 0.81 7.74 -21.15
C SER A 181 0.38 7.43 -22.61
N GLY A 182 -0.63 6.59 -22.82
CA GLY A 182 -1.15 6.24 -24.15
C GLY A 182 -2.66 6.04 -24.27
N ALA A 183 -3.46 6.33 -23.23
CA ALA A 183 -4.92 6.32 -23.34
C ALA A 183 -5.39 7.65 -23.95
N ASP A 184 -6.17 7.58 -25.03
CA ASP A 184 -6.76 8.72 -25.71
C ASP A 184 -7.32 9.76 -24.72
N ASP A 185 -7.07 11.05 -24.98
CA ASP A 185 -7.68 12.23 -24.33
C ASP A 185 -9.22 12.26 -24.57
N ASN A 186 -9.94 11.20 -24.22
CA ASN A 186 -11.38 11.22 -24.10
C ASN A 186 -11.70 11.75 -22.70
N ASP A 187 -12.22 12.98 -22.65
CA ASP A 187 -12.74 13.65 -21.44
C ASP A 187 -13.92 12.91 -20.76
N ASP A 188 -14.29 11.71 -21.22
CA ASP A 188 -15.38 10.92 -20.65
C ASP A 188 -14.87 10.16 -19.43
N MET A 189 -15.53 10.36 -18.28
CA MET A 189 -15.25 9.60 -17.06
C MET A 189 -15.36 8.09 -17.32
N THR A 190 -14.37 7.33 -16.84
CA THR A 190 -14.43 5.86 -16.87
C THR A 190 -15.46 5.34 -15.87
N ASP A 191 -15.91 4.08 -16.04
CA ASP A 191 -16.79 3.43 -15.05
C ASP A 191 -16.13 3.39 -13.66
N GLU A 192 -14.80 3.23 -13.62
CA GLU A 192 -13.97 3.27 -12.42
C GLU A 192 -14.07 4.65 -11.74
N ASP A 193 -13.89 5.74 -12.50
CA ASP A 193 -14.02 7.10 -11.99
C ASP A 193 -15.42 7.39 -11.42
N ILE A 194 -16.46 6.87 -12.08
CA ILE A 194 -17.84 7.02 -11.61
C ILE A 194 -18.05 6.29 -10.28
N LYS A 195 -17.59 5.05 -10.16
CA LYS A 195 -17.69 4.28 -8.90
C LYS A 195 -16.91 4.95 -7.77
N ARG A 196 -15.69 5.41 -8.06
CA ARG A 196 -14.82 6.12 -7.12
C ARG A 196 -15.44 7.42 -6.64
N GLU A 197 -15.92 8.28 -7.56
CA GLU A 197 -16.53 9.55 -7.18
C GLU A 197 -17.82 9.34 -6.38
N LYS A 198 -18.60 8.30 -6.70
CA LYS A 198 -19.77 7.93 -5.90
C LYS A 198 -19.37 7.60 -4.45
N ALA A 199 -18.35 6.76 -4.25
CA ALA A 199 -17.89 6.41 -2.91
C ALA A 199 -17.29 7.62 -2.16
N LEU A 200 -16.55 8.50 -2.86
CA LEU A 200 -16.06 9.76 -2.31
C LEU A 200 -17.22 10.66 -1.88
N GLN A 201 -18.27 10.78 -2.70
CA GLN A 201 -19.44 11.59 -2.39
C GLN A 201 -20.19 11.05 -1.18
N GLU A 202 -20.33 9.73 -1.02
CA GLU A 202 -20.94 9.12 0.16
C GLU A 202 -20.16 9.46 1.45
N LEU A 203 -18.82 9.40 1.42
CA LEU A 203 -18.00 9.84 2.54
C LEU A 203 -18.08 11.36 2.77
N ARG A 204 -18.21 12.16 1.71
CA ARG A 204 -18.33 13.63 1.77
C ARG A 204 -19.64 14.04 2.42
N ASP A 205 -20.74 13.39 2.04
CA ASP A 205 -22.07 13.59 2.63
C ASP A 205 -22.11 13.19 4.12
N GLY A 206 -21.33 12.17 4.50
CA GLY A 206 -21.11 11.79 5.90
C GLY A 206 -20.16 12.72 6.67
N GLY A 207 -19.48 13.67 6.00
CA GLY A 207 -18.50 14.57 6.59
C GLY A 207 -17.15 13.92 6.90
N HIS A 208 -16.84 12.78 6.29
CA HIS A 208 -15.63 11.99 6.50
C HIS A 208 -14.50 12.30 5.53
N VAL A 209 -14.79 13.00 4.43
CA VAL A 209 -13.81 13.63 3.53
C VAL A 209 -14.23 15.08 3.26
N ASP A 210 -13.42 15.84 2.53
CA ASP A 210 -13.72 17.23 2.13
C ASP A 210 -14.46 17.32 0.79
#